data_AF-A0AAE0XWJ2-F1
#
_entry.id   AF-A0AAE0XWJ2-F1
#
_cell.length_a   1.000
_cell.length_b   1.000
_cell.length_c   1.000
_cell.angle_alpha   90.00
_cell.angle_beta   90.00
_cell.angle_gamma   90.00
#
_symmetry.space_group_name_H-M   'P 1'
#
loop_
_entity.id
_entity.type
_entity.pdbx_description
1 polymer ?
#
loop_
_entity_poly.entity_id
_entity_poly.type
_entity_poly.pdbx_seq_one_letter_code
_entity_poly.pdbx_strand_id
1 'polypeptide(L)'
;MEFRKKRKVDSERRAFNKDWMPKYFFTEIDNKGVCLLCNQCVAVLKEYNISRHYATKHGNYGNNLSEAERQTRATELDRKLARQQKVFVKSTLAQKSSTHASFMVAYHIAKHSKPFSDGGFIKKCMLDVADQVCPEKSQKFEEVSLSRRILARRIETIGEHLTSQLKGLVP
;
A
#
# COMPACT_ATOMS: atom_id res chain seq x y z
N MET A 1 -39.71 -30.37 -0.06
CA MET A 1 -38.88 -29.48 0.77
C MET A 1 -37.94 -28.73 -0.17
N GLU A 2 -38.26 -27.48 -0.54
CA GLU A 2 -37.37 -26.69 -1.41
C GLU A 2 -36.11 -26.30 -0.62
N PHE A 3 -34.96 -26.83 -1.04
CA PHE A 3 -33.68 -26.38 -0.53
C PHE A 3 -33.46 -24.94 -0.97
N ARG A 4 -33.65 -23.98 -0.05
CA ARG A 4 -33.23 -22.58 -0.23
C ARG A 4 -31.78 -22.58 -0.72
N LYS A 5 -31.56 -22.25 -1.99
CA LYS A 5 -30.22 -22.05 -2.56
C LYS A 5 -29.46 -21.08 -1.64
N LYS A 6 -28.37 -21.56 -1.01
CA LYS A 6 -27.48 -20.71 -0.22
C LYS A 6 -26.94 -19.63 -1.16
N ARG A 7 -27.35 -18.39 -0.92
CA ARG A 7 -26.93 -17.20 -1.68
C ARG A 7 -25.42 -17.02 -1.56
N LYS A 8 -24.69 -17.10 -2.67
CA LYS A 8 -23.24 -16.83 -2.71
C LYS A 8 -23.02 -15.31 -2.78
N VAL A 9 -22.02 -14.80 -2.07
CA VAL A 9 -21.75 -13.35 -1.99
C VAL A 9 -21.29 -12.79 -3.34
N ASP A 10 -20.56 -13.60 -4.12
CA ASP A 10 -19.99 -13.20 -5.42
C ASP A 10 -21.05 -12.99 -6.51
N SER A 11 -22.24 -13.59 -6.38
CA SER A 11 -23.32 -13.45 -7.36
C SER A 11 -24.14 -12.17 -7.22
N GLU A 12 -23.99 -11.42 -6.12
CA GLU A 12 -24.90 -10.30 -5.81
C GLU A 12 -24.33 -8.90 -6.12
N ARG A 13 -23.09 -8.76 -6.62
CA ARG A 13 -22.44 -7.47 -7.01
C ARG A 13 -22.94 -6.28 -6.19
N ARG A 14 -22.91 -6.39 -4.85
CA ARG A 14 -23.54 -5.40 -3.97
C ARG A 14 -22.64 -4.17 -3.92
N ALA A 15 -23.10 -3.08 -4.51
CA ALA A 15 -22.40 -1.81 -4.52
C ALA A 15 -22.52 -1.09 -3.17
N PHE A 16 -21.55 -0.23 -2.88
CA PHE A 16 -21.63 0.68 -1.74
C PHE A 16 -22.74 1.71 -1.96
N ASN A 17 -23.59 1.93 -0.96
CA ASN A 17 -24.55 3.03 -0.99
C ASN A 17 -23.92 4.28 -0.37
N LYS A 18 -23.90 5.39 -1.13
CA LYS A 18 -23.35 6.69 -0.70
C LYS A 18 -24.01 7.23 0.57
N ASP A 19 -25.27 6.90 0.83
CA ASP A 19 -25.98 7.32 2.04
C ASP A 19 -25.34 6.77 3.32
N TRP A 20 -24.61 5.65 3.22
CA TRP A 20 -23.89 5.08 4.36
C TRP A 20 -22.77 5.99 4.87
N MET A 21 -22.29 6.93 4.05
CA MET A 21 -21.27 7.88 4.44
C MET A 21 -21.75 8.85 5.52
N PRO A 22 -22.79 9.67 5.31
CA PRO A 22 -23.35 10.49 6.38
C PRO A 22 -24.08 9.65 7.45
N LYS A 23 -24.73 8.55 7.06
CA LYS A 23 -25.60 7.77 7.98
C LYS A 23 -24.83 6.87 8.94
N TYR A 24 -23.65 6.38 8.58
CA TYR A 24 -22.87 5.45 9.41
C TYR A 24 -21.38 5.80 9.49
N PHE A 25 -20.93 6.89 8.85
CA PHE A 25 -19.51 7.26 8.74
C PHE A 25 -18.67 6.17 8.06
N PHE A 26 -19.11 5.72 6.88
CA PHE A 26 -18.39 4.75 6.07
C PHE A 26 -18.01 5.29 4.70
N THR A 27 -16.93 4.77 4.12
CA THR A 27 -16.53 5.01 2.73
C THR A 27 -16.16 3.69 2.06
N GLU A 28 -16.02 3.68 0.74
CA GLU A 28 -15.60 2.49 -0.01
C GLU A 28 -14.13 2.61 -0.44
N ILE A 29 -13.32 1.60 -0.11
CA ILE A 29 -11.93 1.47 -0.57
C ILE A 29 -11.73 0.02 -1.03
N ASP A 30 -11.25 -0.16 -2.27
CA ASP A 30 -10.99 -1.47 -2.88
C ASP A 30 -12.15 -2.48 -2.71
N ASN A 31 -13.38 -2.02 -2.98
CA ASN A 31 -14.62 -2.81 -2.87
C ASN A 31 -14.91 -3.33 -1.44
N LYS A 32 -14.40 -2.63 -0.42
CA LYS A 32 -14.66 -2.88 1.00
C LYS A 32 -15.17 -1.61 1.68
N GLY A 33 -16.06 -1.78 2.64
CA GLY A 33 -16.55 -0.66 3.45
C GLY A 33 -15.54 -0.34 4.55
N VAL A 34 -15.06 0.89 4.64
CA VAL A 34 -14.11 1.33 5.67
C VAL A 34 -14.81 2.33 6.59
N CYS A 35 -14.75 2.07 7.90
CA CYS A 35 -15.28 3.01 8.88
C CYS A 35 -14.36 4.23 9.00
N LEU A 36 -14.90 5.43 8.83
CA LEU A 36 -14.17 6.70 8.91
C LEU A 36 -13.78 7.08 10.36
N LEU A 37 -14.35 6.40 11.37
CA LEU A 37 -14.11 6.68 12.79
C LEU A 37 -13.00 5.83 13.39
N CYS A 38 -12.87 4.57 12.96
CA CYS A 38 -11.89 3.61 13.50
C CYS A 38 -11.01 2.93 12.44
N ASN A 39 -11.20 3.25 11.16
CA ASN A 39 -10.47 2.67 10.02
C ASN A 39 -10.59 1.14 9.87
N GLN A 40 -11.55 0.50 10.55
CA GLN A 40 -11.80 -0.93 10.38
C GLN A 40 -12.56 -1.22 9.08
N CYS A 41 -12.22 -2.35 8.44
CA CYS A 41 -12.81 -2.77 7.17
C CYS A 41 -13.94 -3.80 7.36
N VAL A 42 -15.00 -3.64 6.58
CA VAL A 42 -16.11 -4.57 6.42
C VAL A 42 -16.05 -5.13 5.00
N ALA A 43 -15.72 -6.42 4.88
CA ALA A 43 -15.51 -7.07 3.58
C ALA A 43 -16.79 -7.25 2.75
N VAL A 44 -17.95 -7.30 3.41
CA VAL A 44 -19.24 -7.53 2.75
C VAL A 44 -20.08 -6.26 2.81
N LEU A 45 -20.23 -5.59 1.66
CA LEU A 45 -21.02 -4.38 1.45
C LEU A 45 -22.53 -4.67 1.62
N LYS A 46 -22.97 -4.69 2.87
CA LYS A 46 -24.38 -4.80 3.27
C LYS A 46 -24.64 -3.77 4.36
N GLU A 47 -25.77 -3.07 4.23
CA GLU A 47 -26.19 -2.10 5.25
C GLU A 47 -26.21 -2.73 6.65
N TYR A 48 -26.73 -3.96 6.80
CA TYR A 48 -26.72 -4.66 8.10
C TYR A 48 -25.32 -4.74 8.75
N ASN A 49 -24.27 -5.02 7.96
CA ASN A 49 -22.91 -5.13 8.51
C ASN A 49 -22.36 -3.77 8.92
N ILE A 50 -22.63 -2.75 8.10
CA ILE A 50 -22.18 -1.37 8.31
C ILE A 50 -22.92 -0.74 9.49
N SER A 51 -24.24 -0.87 9.54
CA SER A 51 -25.09 -0.34 10.60
C SER A 51 -24.78 -1.03 11.94
N ARG A 52 -24.61 -2.36 11.95
CA ARG A 52 -24.21 -3.10 13.14
C ARG A 52 -22.84 -2.65 13.64
N HIS A 53 -21.86 -2.46 12.74
CA HIS A 53 -20.56 -1.94 13.13
C HIS A 53 -20.70 -0.57 13.79
N TYR A 54 -21.39 0.37 13.14
CA TYR A 54 -21.60 1.70 13.70
C TYR A 54 -22.31 1.65 15.05
N ALA A 55 -23.41 0.91 15.18
CA ALA A 55 -24.17 0.82 16.42
C ALA A 55 -23.34 0.23 17.58
N THR A 56 -22.54 -0.81 17.32
CA THR A 56 -21.78 -1.50 18.37
C THR A 56 -20.48 -0.81 18.77
N LYS A 57 -19.83 -0.10 17.84
CA LYS A 57 -18.53 0.57 18.08
C LYS A 57 -18.66 2.07 18.30
N HIS A 58 -19.68 2.69 17.71
CA HIS A 58 -19.82 4.14 17.57
C HIS A 58 -21.24 4.63 17.78
N GLY A 59 -22.11 3.85 18.44
CA GLY A 59 -23.54 4.15 18.57
C GLY A 59 -23.85 5.51 19.20
N ASN A 60 -22.93 6.05 20.01
CA ASN A 60 -23.09 7.34 20.67
C ASN A 60 -22.47 8.53 19.91
N TYR A 61 -21.67 8.29 18.85
CA TYR A 61 -20.87 9.34 18.22
C TYR A 61 -21.72 10.42 17.54
N GLY A 62 -22.84 10.02 16.91
CA GLY A 62 -23.66 10.90 16.09
C GLY A 62 -24.94 11.42 16.76
N ASN A 63 -25.18 11.10 18.04
CA ASN A 63 -26.49 11.37 18.67
C ASN A 63 -26.81 12.86 18.82
N ASN A 64 -25.77 13.71 18.89
CA ASN A 64 -25.92 15.16 19.05
C ASN A 64 -25.70 15.93 17.75
N LEU A 65 -25.52 15.24 16.62
CA LEU A 65 -25.23 15.88 15.34
C LEU A 65 -26.49 15.92 14.49
N SER A 66 -26.84 17.09 13.99
CA SER A 66 -27.82 17.25 12.91
C SER A 66 -27.35 16.53 11.64
N GLU A 67 -28.27 16.26 10.72
CA GLU A 67 -27.95 15.61 9.44
C GLU A 67 -26.89 16.37 8.63
N ALA A 68 -26.97 17.71 8.62
CA ALA A 68 -26.01 18.57 7.95
C ALA A 68 -24.60 18.50 8.59
N GLU A 69 -24.53 18.45 9.93
CA GLU A 69 -23.27 18.31 10.66
C GLU A 69 -22.66 16.92 10.43
N ARG A 70 -23.48 15.86 10.41
CA ARG A 70 -23.02 14.50 10.08
C ARG A 70 -22.42 14.44 8.68
N GLN A 71 -23.08 15.03 7.69
CA GLN A 71 -22.58 15.08 6.32
C GLN A 71 -21.24 15.82 6.24
N THR A 72 -21.14 16.97 6.91
CA THR A 72 -19.91 17.78 6.96
C THR A 72 -18.77 16.98 7.59
N ARG A 73 -19.04 16.34 8.74
CA ARG A 73 -18.06 15.57 9.48
C ARG A 73 -17.61 14.32 8.72
N ALA A 74 -18.53 13.59 8.09
CA ALA A 74 -18.18 12.45 7.26
C ALA A 74 -17.27 12.86 6.09
N THR A 75 -17.56 13.98 5.43
CA THR A 75 -16.75 14.52 4.33
C THR A 75 -15.35 14.93 4.78
N GLU A 76 -15.23 15.55 5.96
CA GLU A 76 -13.93 15.89 6.54
C GLU A 76 -13.08 14.65 6.85
N LEU A 77 -13.69 13.63 7.47
CA LEU A 77 -13.00 12.38 7.81
C LEU A 77 -12.56 11.61 6.56
N ASP A 78 -13.41 11.55 5.53
CA ASP A 78 -13.07 10.92 4.25
C ASP A 78 -11.90 11.64 3.55
N ARG A 79 -11.91 12.98 3.53
CA ARG A 79 -10.77 13.77 3.03
C ARG A 79 -9.49 13.51 3.83
N LYS A 80 -9.59 13.40 5.16
CA LYS A 80 -8.45 13.09 6.03
C LYS A 80 -7.90 11.69 5.73
N LEU A 81 -8.77 10.70 5.56
CA LEU A 81 -8.38 9.33 5.20
C LEU A 81 -7.69 9.28 3.83
N ALA A 82 -8.28 9.94 2.82
CA ALA A 82 -7.68 10.04 1.50
C ALA A 82 -6.28 10.69 1.52
N ARG A 83 -6.09 11.72 2.35
CA ARG A 83 -4.77 12.34 2.56
C ARG A 83 -3.78 11.37 3.20
N GLN A 84 -4.19 10.61 4.21
CA GLN A 84 -3.35 9.58 4.85
C GLN A 84 -2.93 8.50 3.85
N GLN A 85 -3.86 8.01 3.03
CA GLN A 85 -3.56 7.03 1.98
C GLN A 85 -2.55 7.56 0.96
N LYS A 86 -2.70 8.83 0.52
CA LYS A 86 -1.74 9.45 -0.41
C LYS A 86 -0.32 9.49 0.14
N VAL A 87 -0.14 9.72 1.45
CA VAL A 87 1.19 9.70 2.08
C VAL A 87 1.80 8.28 2.00
N PHE A 88 1.02 7.25 2.33
CA PHE A 88 1.48 5.86 2.28
C PHE A 88 1.81 5.39 0.86
N VAL A 89 0.99 5.76 -0.13
CA VAL A 89 1.24 5.45 -1.54
C VAL A 89 2.51 6.13 -2.05
N LYS A 90 2.72 7.42 -1.73
CA LYS A 90 3.96 8.13 -2.08
C LYS A 90 5.20 7.45 -1.48
N SER A 91 5.14 7.08 -0.21
CA SER A 91 6.21 6.33 0.47
C SER A 91 6.47 4.98 -0.21
N THR A 92 5.42 4.25 -0.59
CA THR A 92 5.54 2.97 -1.29
C THR A 92 6.19 3.13 -2.68
N LEU A 93 5.84 4.18 -3.44
CA LEU A 93 6.42 4.45 -4.75
C LEU A 93 7.91 4.84 -4.67
N ALA A 94 8.27 5.71 -3.71
CA ALA A 94 9.66 6.05 -3.44
C ALA A 94 10.47 4.79 -3.09
N GLN A 95 9.92 3.92 -2.22
CA GLN A 95 10.53 2.66 -1.84
C GLN A 95 10.70 1.71 -3.03
N LYS A 96 9.74 1.65 -3.97
CA LYS A 96 9.86 0.83 -5.19
C LYS A 96 11.01 1.31 -6.07
N SER A 97 11.14 2.61 -6.30
CA SER A 97 12.23 3.18 -7.09
C SER A 97 13.60 2.89 -6.48
N SER A 98 13.77 3.17 -5.18
CA SER A 98 15.01 2.86 -4.44
C SER A 98 15.34 1.37 -4.51
N THR A 99 14.34 0.50 -4.32
CA THR A 99 14.52 -0.96 -4.39
C THR A 99 14.98 -1.39 -5.78
N HIS A 100 14.34 -0.88 -6.84
CA HIS A 100 14.73 -1.17 -8.22
C HIS A 100 16.15 -0.72 -8.53
N ALA A 101 16.51 0.53 -8.21
CA ALA A 101 17.86 1.07 -8.42
C ALA A 101 18.94 0.22 -7.74
N SER A 102 18.62 -0.32 -6.57
CA SER A 102 19.57 -1.11 -5.81
C SER A 102 19.61 -2.59 -6.20
N PHE A 103 18.60 -3.11 -6.91
CA PHE A 103 18.72 -4.33 -7.71
C PHE A 103 19.60 -4.12 -8.95
N MET A 104 19.50 -2.96 -9.62
CA MET A 104 20.37 -2.63 -10.76
C MET A 104 21.85 -2.63 -10.35
N VAL A 105 22.20 -1.96 -9.25
CA VAL A 105 23.58 -1.98 -8.73
C VAL A 105 24.03 -3.41 -8.38
N ALA A 106 23.18 -4.19 -7.72
CA ALA A 106 23.47 -5.59 -7.39
C ALA A 106 23.75 -6.43 -8.65
N TYR A 107 22.93 -6.27 -9.69
CA TYR A 107 23.15 -6.90 -10.99
C TYR A 107 24.48 -6.51 -11.62
N HIS A 108 24.83 -5.21 -11.63
CA HIS A 108 26.10 -4.76 -12.18
C HIS A 108 27.31 -5.31 -11.41
N ILE A 109 27.22 -5.37 -10.08
CA ILE A 109 28.25 -5.99 -9.22
C ILE A 109 28.43 -7.47 -9.57
N ALA A 110 27.33 -8.23 -9.63
CA ALA A 110 27.36 -9.65 -9.98
C ALA A 110 27.90 -9.88 -11.40
N LYS A 111 27.39 -9.13 -12.39
CA LYS A 111 27.77 -9.25 -13.80
C LYS A 111 29.25 -9.02 -14.04
N HIS A 112 29.87 -8.11 -13.30
CA HIS A 112 31.29 -7.78 -13.43
C HIS A 112 32.16 -8.46 -12.35
N SER A 113 31.61 -9.45 -11.64
CA SER A 113 32.30 -10.22 -10.61
C SER A 113 32.97 -9.34 -9.54
N LYS A 114 32.30 -8.25 -9.15
CA LYS A 114 32.80 -7.32 -8.14
C LYS A 114 32.42 -7.79 -6.72
N PRO A 115 33.26 -7.52 -5.70
CA PRO A 115 32.93 -7.80 -4.32
C PRO A 115 31.67 -7.06 -3.86
N PHE A 116 30.87 -7.69 -2.98
CA PHE A 116 29.70 -7.04 -2.39
C PHE A 116 30.06 -5.86 -1.47
N SER A 117 31.32 -5.78 -1.02
CA SER A 117 31.85 -4.63 -0.28
C SER A 117 31.86 -3.35 -1.11
N ASP A 118 31.93 -3.45 -2.44
CA ASP A 118 31.99 -2.31 -3.35
C ASP A 118 30.69 -1.49 -3.31
N GLY A 119 29.59 -2.07 -2.81
CA GLY A 119 28.33 -1.36 -2.61
C GLY A 119 28.46 -0.11 -1.74
N GLY A 120 29.28 -0.16 -0.70
CA GLY A 120 29.54 1.00 0.15
C GLY A 120 30.29 2.11 -0.58
N PHE A 121 31.29 1.74 -1.37
CA PHE A 121 32.05 2.67 -2.20
C PHE A 121 31.17 3.31 -3.29
N ILE A 122 30.40 2.49 -4.02
CA ILE A 122 29.45 2.95 -5.05
C ILE A 122 28.46 3.94 -4.45
N LYS A 123 27.89 3.64 -3.27
CA LYS A 123 26.97 4.55 -2.59
C LYS A 123 27.61 5.89 -2.29
N LYS A 124 28.85 5.88 -1.80
CA LYS A 124 29.61 7.11 -1.51
C LYS A 124 29.80 7.94 -2.79
N CYS A 125 30.28 7.32 -3.88
CA CYS A 125 30.45 8.02 -5.15
C CYS A 125 29.14 8.62 -5.68
N MET A 126 28.02 7.89 -5.56
CA MET A 126 26.71 8.39 -5.99
C MET A 126 26.26 9.63 -5.18
N LEU A 127 26.51 9.65 -3.87
CA LEU A 127 26.18 10.78 -3.01
C LEU A 127 27.07 11.99 -3.31
N ASP A 128 28.39 11.78 -3.40
CA ASP A 128 29.34 12.86 -3.72
C ASP A 128 29.00 13.55 -5.05
N VAL A 129 28.60 12.77 -6.07
CA VAL A 129 28.15 13.31 -7.35
C VAL A 129 26.78 14.00 -7.23
N ALA A 130 25.84 13.41 -6.50
CA ALA A 130 24.50 13.99 -6.32
C ALA A 130 24.57 15.35 -5.62
N ASP A 131 25.41 15.50 -4.60
CA ASP A 131 25.59 16.74 -3.86
C ASP A 131 26.14 17.88 -4.75
N GLN A 132 26.96 17.56 -5.75
CA GLN A 132 27.51 18.55 -6.68
C GLN A 132 26.54 18.88 -7.84
N VAL A 133 25.85 17.87 -8.38
CA VAL A 133 25.07 18.01 -9.62
C VAL A 133 23.60 18.31 -9.37
N CYS A 134 23.01 17.74 -8.31
CA CYS A 134 21.59 17.86 -7.99
C CYS A 134 21.33 17.71 -6.48
N PRO A 135 21.82 18.66 -5.65
CA PRO A 135 21.71 18.57 -4.19
C PRO A 135 20.25 18.45 -3.72
N GLU A 136 19.30 19.01 -4.47
CA GLU A 136 17.86 18.90 -4.17
C GLU A 136 17.30 17.48 -4.28
N LYS A 137 18.05 16.56 -4.90
CA LYS A 137 17.69 15.14 -5.06
C LYS A 137 18.59 14.20 -4.26
N SER A 138 19.59 14.69 -3.52
CA SER A 138 20.57 13.86 -2.81
C SER A 138 19.92 12.84 -1.87
N GLN A 139 18.85 13.24 -1.16
CA GLN A 139 18.08 12.34 -0.28
C GLN A 139 17.59 11.06 -1.00
N LYS A 140 17.24 11.14 -2.29
CA LYS A 140 16.79 9.96 -3.05
C LYS A 140 17.90 8.93 -3.25
N PHE A 141 19.16 9.36 -3.28
CA PHE A 141 20.32 8.47 -3.37
C PHE A 141 20.66 7.85 -2.00
N GLU A 142 20.42 8.57 -0.91
CA GLU A 142 20.57 8.01 0.45
C GLU A 142 19.61 6.85 0.72
N GLU A 143 18.39 6.94 0.20
CA GLU A 143 17.38 5.89 0.33
C GLU A 143 17.79 4.57 -0.37
N VAL A 144 18.73 4.62 -1.32
CA VAL A 144 19.24 3.44 -2.04
C VAL A 144 20.09 2.58 -1.10
N SER A 145 19.56 1.40 -0.76
CA SER A 145 20.22 0.47 0.16
C SER A 145 21.24 -0.41 -0.56
N LEU A 146 22.53 -0.14 -0.35
CA LEU A 146 23.67 -0.82 -0.99
C LEU A 146 24.63 -1.47 0.03
N SER A 147 24.14 -1.83 1.22
CA SER A 147 24.98 -2.56 2.18
C SER A 147 25.33 -3.96 1.65
N ARG A 148 26.49 -4.48 2.07
CA ARG A 148 26.99 -5.82 1.68
C ARG A 148 25.91 -6.90 1.82
N ARG A 149 25.16 -6.90 2.93
CA ARG A 149 24.09 -7.86 3.22
C ARG A 149 22.91 -7.73 2.27
N ILE A 150 22.53 -6.50 1.91
CA ILE A 150 21.42 -6.25 0.98
C ILE A 150 21.82 -6.69 -0.44
N LEU A 151 23.04 -6.37 -0.86
CA LEU A 151 23.54 -6.79 -2.17
C LEU A 151 23.60 -8.30 -2.31
N ALA A 152 24.14 -9.01 -1.31
CA ALA A 152 24.18 -10.47 -1.29
C ALA A 152 22.79 -11.08 -1.51
N ARG A 153 21.80 -10.66 -0.71
CA ARG A 153 20.40 -11.13 -0.84
C ARG A 153 19.80 -10.85 -2.20
N ARG A 154 20.05 -9.67 -2.76
CA ARG A 154 19.51 -9.32 -4.08
C ARG A 154 20.12 -10.11 -5.21
N ILE A 155 21.42 -10.36 -5.14
CA ILE A 155 22.11 -11.21 -6.13
C ILE A 155 21.58 -12.64 -6.05
N GLU A 156 21.36 -13.16 -4.84
CA GLU A 156 20.69 -14.44 -4.62
C GLU A 156 19.28 -14.45 -5.25
N THR A 157 18.44 -13.45 -4.97
CA THR A 157 17.11 -13.31 -5.58
C THR A 157 17.16 -13.23 -7.11
N ILE A 158 18.13 -12.50 -7.68
CA ILE A 158 18.34 -12.45 -9.13
C ILE A 158 18.66 -13.86 -9.66
N GLY A 159 19.57 -14.57 -8.99
CA GLY A 159 19.95 -15.94 -9.35
C GLY A 159 18.78 -16.92 -9.28
N GLU A 160 17.98 -16.87 -8.22
CA GLU A 160 16.77 -17.67 -8.05
C GLU A 160 15.73 -17.37 -9.15
N HIS A 161 15.54 -16.08 -9.48
CA HIS A 161 14.61 -15.68 -10.52
C HIS A 161 15.03 -16.19 -11.90
N LEU A 162 16.31 -16.01 -12.26
CA LEU A 162 16.87 -16.52 -13.52
C LEU A 162 16.79 -18.05 -13.58
N THR A 163 17.13 -18.74 -12.49
CA THR A 163 17.04 -20.20 -12.39
C THR A 163 15.60 -20.69 -12.58
N SER A 164 14.62 -20.02 -11.97
CA SER A 164 13.20 -20.33 -12.11
C SER A 164 12.72 -20.16 -13.56
N GLN A 165 13.09 -19.04 -14.20
CA GLN A 165 12.77 -18.81 -15.61
C GLN A 165 13.36 -19.87 -16.52
N LEU A 166 14.63 -20.26 -16.31
CA LEU A 166 15.28 -21.32 -17.08
C LEU A 166 14.60 -22.68 -16.88
N LYS A 167 14.23 -23.04 -15.65
CA LYS A 167 13.50 -24.29 -15.37
C LYS A 167 12.13 -24.34 -16.06
N GLY A 168 11.46 -23.20 -16.22
CA GLY A 168 10.20 -23.12 -16.98
C GLY A 168 10.36 -23.27 -18.50
N LEU A 169 11.58 -23.14 -19.02
CA LEU A 169 11.91 -23.28 -20.44
C LEU A 169 12.48 -24.65 -20.80
N VAL A 170 12.91 -25.43 -19.82
CA VAL A 170 13.37 -26.81 -20.00
C VAL A 170 12.15 -27.74 -19.86
N PRO A 171 11.80 -28.53 -20.88
CA PRO A 171 10.69 -29.50 -20.84
C PRO A 171 10.83 -30.54 -19.72
#